data_AF-A0A7C1J618-F1
#
_entry.id   AF-A0A7C1J618-F1
#
_cell.length_a   1.000
_cell.length_b   1.000
_cell.length_c   1.000
_cell.angle_alpha   90.00
_cell.angle_beta   90.00
_cell.angle_gamma   90.00
#
_symmetry.space_group_name_H-M   'P 1'
#
loop_
_entity.id
_entity.type
_entity.pdbx_description
1 polymer ?
#
loop_
_entity_poly.entity_id
_entity_poly.type
_entity_poly.pdbx_seq_one_letter_code
_entity_poly.pdbx_strand_id
1 'polypeptide(L)'
;MTPSKKPTKSVRRVVGAFITALRMTLRGENVDTLLLDKRYPALTAWMAQTVTLIDAVKLASASNAVDLAQSLHIDKRDITIATMLDTIRYHSAHEYPYILKNQSVYASMGIQSLNLNDRYLILSLVRWENLPTSIAKSIEQLRDHLDQLPLDDFKKTAR
;
A
#
# COMPACT_ATOMS: atom_id res chain seq x y z
N MET A 1 45.79 -36.75 -8.21
CA MET A 1 44.96 -35.96 -7.27
C MET A 1 45.38 -34.50 -7.35
N THR A 2 44.63 -33.68 -8.09
CA THR A 2 44.85 -32.22 -8.15
C THR A 2 43.92 -31.51 -7.15
N PRO A 3 44.42 -30.60 -6.30
CA PRO A 3 43.58 -29.92 -5.33
C PRO A 3 42.72 -28.85 -6.02
N SER A 4 41.40 -28.99 -5.88
CA SER A 4 40.40 -28.01 -6.30
C SER A 4 40.46 -26.76 -5.41
N LYS A 5 40.93 -25.63 -5.96
CA LYS A 5 40.90 -24.33 -5.27
C LYS A 5 39.47 -23.78 -5.27
N LYS A 6 38.82 -23.75 -4.10
CA LYS A 6 37.54 -23.07 -3.92
C LYS A 6 37.72 -21.55 -4.18
N PRO A 7 36.84 -20.89 -4.95
CA PRO A 7 36.93 -19.46 -5.17
C PRO A 7 36.66 -18.70 -3.87
N THR A 8 37.69 -18.04 -3.35
CA THR A 8 37.57 -17.09 -2.24
C THR A 8 36.72 -15.91 -2.70
N LYS A 9 35.51 -15.77 -2.15
CA LYS A 9 34.66 -14.59 -2.41
C LYS A 9 35.48 -13.34 -2.06
N SER A 10 35.71 -12.49 -3.06
CA SER A 10 36.52 -11.27 -2.93
C SER A 10 36.04 -10.39 -1.78
N VAL A 11 36.95 -9.96 -0.91
CA VAL A 11 36.72 -9.02 0.22
C VAL A 11 35.93 -7.79 -0.23
N ARG A 12 36.16 -7.32 -1.47
CA ARG A 12 35.44 -6.20 -2.10
C ARG A 12 33.92 -6.43 -2.17
N ARG A 13 33.48 -7.67 -2.38
CA ARG A 13 32.06 -8.04 -2.44
C ARG A 13 31.40 -8.03 -1.06
N VAL A 14 32.13 -8.44 -0.02
CA VAL A 14 31.64 -8.44 1.37
C VAL A 14 31.49 -7.02 1.89
N VAL A 15 32.50 -6.18 1.67
CA VAL A 15 32.46 -4.76 2.03
C VAL A 15 31.34 -4.02 1.28
N GLY A 16 31.19 -4.30 -0.02
CA GLY A 16 30.08 -3.73 -0.82
C GLY A 16 28.70 -4.13 -0.28
N ALA A 17 28.51 -5.41 0.08
CA ALA A 17 27.25 -5.88 0.66
C ALA A 17 26.97 -5.23 2.03
N PHE A 18 28.00 -5.04 2.87
CA PHE A 18 27.86 -4.40 4.17
C PHE A 18 27.46 -2.92 4.07
N ILE A 19 28.09 -2.16 3.16
CA ILE A 19 27.74 -0.74 2.93
C ILE A 19 26.31 -0.61 2.42
N THR A 20 25.89 -1.50 1.51
CA THR A 20 24.50 -1.53 1.02
C THR A 20 23.53 -1.84 2.16
N ALA A 21 23.81 -2.87 2.97
CA ALA A 21 22.98 -3.21 4.12
C ALA A 21 22.87 -2.06 5.13
N LEU A 22 23.98 -1.37 5.43
CA LEU A 22 24.00 -0.21 6.32
C LEU A 22 23.17 0.96 5.76
N ARG A 23 23.30 1.26 4.46
CA ARG A 23 22.47 2.29 3.80
C ARG A 23 21.00 1.93 3.81
N MET A 24 20.67 0.65 3.63
CA MET A 24 19.29 0.15 3.70
C MET A 24 18.73 0.32 5.11
N THR A 25 19.48 -0.07 6.15
CA THR A 25 19.08 0.14 7.56
C THR A 25 18.86 1.61 7.88
N LEU A 26 19.74 2.50 7.43
CA LEU A 26 19.61 3.95 7.66
C LEU A 26 18.40 4.56 6.94
N ARG A 27 17.94 3.96 5.84
CA ARG A 27 16.74 4.38 5.10
C ARG A 27 15.46 3.69 5.54
N GLY A 28 15.55 2.75 6.49
CA GLY A 28 14.42 1.88 6.87
C GLY A 28 14.00 0.90 5.77
N GLU A 29 14.80 0.74 4.71
CA GLU A 29 14.56 -0.22 3.64
C GLU A 29 14.89 -1.63 4.14
N ASN A 30 13.95 -2.56 4.05
CA ASN A 30 14.23 -3.98 4.24
C ASN A 30 14.35 -4.70 2.88
N VAL A 31 15.09 -5.80 2.85
CA VAL A 31 15.32 -6.59 1.63
C VAL A 31 14.00 -7.02 1.00
N ASP A 32 13.00 -7.34 1.82
CA ASP A 32 11.70 -7.78 1.35
C ASP A 32 10.93 -6.69 0.60
N THR A 33 11.05 -5.42 1.01
CA THR A 33 10.44 -4.28 0.29
C THR A 33 11.09 -4.11 -1.08
N LEU A 34 12.42 -4.18 -1.18
CA LEU A 34 13.10 -4.09 -2.48
C LEU A 34 12.73 -5.25 -3.43
N LEU A 35 12.59 -6.46 -2.88
CA LEU A 35 12.15 -7.62 -3.66
C LEU A 35 10.70 -7.47 -4.11
N LEU A 36 9.85 -6.89 -3.26
CA LEU A 36 8.46 -6.58 -3.56
C LEU A 36 8.38 -5.55 -4.70
N ASP A 37 9.10 -4.43 -4.60
CA ASP A 37 9.13 -3.37 -5.61
C ASP A 37 9.62 -3.88 -6.96
N LYS A 38 10.61 -4.78 -6.95
CA LYS A 38 11.10 -5.41 -8.18
C LYS A 38 10.07 -6.35 -8.81
N ARG A 39 9.30 -7.07 -7.98
CA ARG A 39 8.35 -8.10 -8.45
C ARG A 39 7.00 -7.51 -8.85
N TYR A 40 6.53 -6.52 -8.11
CA TYR A 40 5.23 -5.86 -8.29
C TYR A 40 5.40 -4.32 -8.31
N PRO A 41 6.13 -3.77 -9.29
CA PRO A 41 6.50 -2.35 -9.31
C PRO A 41 5.29 -1.41 -9.44
N ALA A 42 4.30 -1.76 -10.25
CA ALA A 42 3.11 -0.93 -10.40
C ALA A 42 2.22 -1.01 -9.16
N LEU A 43 2.07 -2.21 -8.60
CA LEU A 43 1.27 -2.41 -7.40
C LEU A 43 1.86 -1.73 -6.16
N THR A 44 3.18 -1.79 -5.99
CA THR A 44 3.88 -1.09 -4.89
C THR A 44 3.77 0.42 -5.00
N ALA A 45 3.93 0.98 -6.20
CA ALA A 45 3.68 2.40 -6.46
C ALA A 45 2.21 2.78 -6.16
N TRP A 46 1.26 1.96 -6.61
CA TRP A 46 -0.16 2.17 -6.35
C TRP A 46 -0.49 2.16 -4.84
N MET A 47 0.08 1.22 -4.08
CA MET A 47 -0.08 1.16 -2.61
C MET A 47 0.46 2.40 -1.91
N ALA A 48 1.67 2.84 -2.28
CA ALA A 48 2.28 4.04 -1.71
C ALA A 48 1.47 5.31 -2.03
N GLN A 49 0.93 5.40 -3.25
CA GLN A 49 0.07 6.50 -3.66
C GLN A 49 -1.26 6.49 -2.89
N THR A 50 -1.85 5.32 -2.61
CA THR A 50 -3.05 5.21 -1.77
C THR A 50 -2.81 5.80 -0.38
N VAL A 51 -1.69 5.46 0.26
CA VAL A 51 -1.30 6.04 1.57
C VAL A 51 -1.17 7.56 1.48
N THR A 52 -0.49 8.04 0.43
CA THR A 52 -0.28 9.49 0.21
C THR A 52 -1.60 10.23 0.04
N LEU A 53 -2.54 9.69 -0.74
CA LEU A 53 -3.86 10.29 -0.96
C LEU A 53 -4.69 10.32 0.32
N ILE A 54 -4.64 9.26 1.13
CA ILE A 54 -5.33 9.24 2.43
C ILE A 54 -4.75 10.28 3.39
N ASP A 55 -3.42 10.36 3.47
CA ASP A 55 -2.76 11.34 4.34
C ASP A 55 -3.10 12.78 3.87
N ALA A 56 -3.24 13.00 2.55
CA ALA A 56 -3.73 14.27 2.00
C ALA A 56 -5.19 14.57 2.37
N VAL A 57 -6.10 13.58 2.33
CA VAL A 57 -7.51 13.74 2.77
C VAL A 57 -7.54 14.15 4.25
N LYS A 58 -6.77 13.49 5.10
CA LYS A 58 -6.69 13.81 6.53
C LYS A 58 -6.14 15.21 6.78
N LEU A 59 -5.09 15.60 6.07
CA LEU A 59 -4.51 16.94 6.16
C LEU A 59 -5.49 18.03 5.68
N ALA A 60 -6.21 17.77 4.59
CA ALA A 60 -7.25 18.67 4.10
C ALA A 60 -8.38 18.80 5.13
N SER A 61 -8.78 17.70 5.77
CA SER A 61 -9.82 17.70 6.80
C SER A 61 -9.41 18.54 8.02
N ALA A 62 -8.17 18.36 8.50
CA ALA A 62 -7.62 19.17 9.59
C ALA A 62 -7.57 20.67 9.24
N SER A 63 -7.13 21.00 8.02
CA SER A 63 -7.04 22.40 7.55
C SER A 63 -8.41 23.08 7.40
N ASN A 64 -9.47 22.31 7.16
CA ASN A 64 -10.83 22.83 6.98
C ASN A 64 -11.72 22.64 8.23
N ALA A 65 -11.13 22.25 9.38
CA ALA A 65 -11.83 21.97 10.63
C ALA A 65 -12.98 20.96 10.49
N VAL A 66 -12.81 19.96 9.62
CA VAL A 66 -13.78 18.88 9.40
C VAL A 66 -13.50 17.74 10.34
N ASP A 67 -14.50 17.38 11.14
CA ASP A 67 -14.40 16.30 12.10
C ASP A 67 -14.53 14.93 11.42
N LEU A 68 -13.41 14.21 11.33
CA LEU A 68 -13.38 12.84 10.81
C LEU A 68 -13.90 11.81 11.81
N ALA A 69 -14.17 12.20 13.06
CA ALA A 69 -14.79 11.32 14.06
C ALA A 69 -16.30 11.14 13.83
N GLN A 70 -16.88 11.85 12.85
CA GLN A 70 -18.28 11.67 12.50
C GLN A 70 -18.58 10.23 12.06
N SER A 71 -19.57 9.63 12.72
CA SER A 71 -20.07 8.29 12.40
C SER A 71 -21.01 8.30 11.20
N LEU A 72 -20.85 7.29 10.35
CA LEU A 72 -21.75 6.96 9.26
C LEU A 72 -22.33 5.57 9.51
N HIS A 73 -23.64 5.44 9.26
CA HIS A 73 -24.32 4.16 9.38
C HIS A 73 -24.21 3.39 8.05
N ILE A 74 -23.38 2.34 8.02
CA ILE A 74 -23.12 1.51 6.84
C ILE A 74 -23.29 0.04 7.23
N ASP A 75 -24.11 -0.69 6.48
CA ASP A 75 -24.38 -2.13 6.70
C ASP A 75 -24.73 -2.47 8.15
N LYS A 76 -25.63 -1.69 8.76
CA LYS A 76 -26.07 -1.85 10.16
C LYS A 76 -24.97 -1.59 11.20
N ARG A 77 -23.87 -0.95 10.82
CA ARG A 77 -22.75 -0.58 11.70
C ARG A 77 -22.52 0.91 11.66
N ASP A 78 -22.23 1.49 12.82
CA ASP A 78 -21.73 2.85 12.90
C ASP A 78 -20.21 2.82 12.79
N ILE A 79 -19.68 3.49 11.78
CA ILE A 79 -18.25 3.55 11.51
C ILE A 79 -17.85 4.99 11.19
N THR A 80 -16.78 5.45 11.81
CA THR A 80 -16.30 6.82 11.60
C THR A 80 -15.55 6.95 10.28
N ILE A 81 -15.54 8.16 9.70
CA ILE A 81 -14.75 8.46 8.49
C ILE A 81 -13.27 8.17 8.76
N ALA A 82 -12.76 8.56 9.93
CA ALA A 82 -11.39 8.27 10.35
C ALA A 82 -11.08 6.77 10.31
N THR A 83 -11.95 5.93 10.87
CA THR A 83 -11.80 4.47 10.86
C THR A 83 -11.76 3.91 9.44
N MET A 84 -12.60 4.40 8.53
CA MET A 84 -12.56 3.97 7.12
C MET A 84 -11.22 4.30 6.47
N LEU A 85 -10.77 5.54 6.59
CA LEU A 85 -9.50 5.99 6.02
C LEU A 85 -8.31 5.24 6.64
N ASP A 86 -8.33 5.01 7.95
CA ASP A 86 -7.30 4.22 8.65
C ASP A 86 -7.26 2.77 8.20
N THR A 87 -8.41 2.17 7.94
CA THR A 87 -8.52 0.79 7.44
C THR A 87 -7.87 0.66 6.07
N ILE A 88 -8.23 1.53 5.12
CA ILE A 88 -7.68 1.52 3.75
C ILE A 88 -6.18 1.81 3.77
N ARG A 89 -5.75 2.75 4.62
CA ARG A 89 -4.33 3.07 4.82
C ARG A 89 -3.58 1.87 5.38
N TYR A 90 -4.16 1.17 6.36
CA TYR A 90 -3.57 -0.03 6.95
C TYR A 90 -3.45 -1.14 5.90
N HIS A 91 -4.50 -1.40 5.12
CA HIS A 91 -4.46 -2.37 4.03
C HIS A 91 -3.32 -2.06 3.06
N SER A 92 -3.23 -0.81 2.60
CA SER A 92 -2.21 -0.38 1.63
C SER A 92 -0.79 -0.41 2.18
N ALA A 93 -0.59 -0.02 3.44
CA ALA A 93 0.74 0.08 4.04
C ALA A 93 1.25 -1.25 4.63
N HIS A 94 0.37 -2.17 5.01
CA HIS A 94 0.77 -3.37 5.76
C HIS A 94 0.19 -4.65 5.17
N GLU A 95 -1.13 -4.72 4.97
CA GLU A 95 -1.79 -5.98 4.61
C GLU A 95 -1.50 -6.42 3.17
N TYR A 96 -1.58 -5.52 2.19
CA TYR A 96 -1.24 -5.82 0.81
C TYR A 96 0.23 -6.25 0.67
N PRO A 97 1.22 -5.52 1.24
CA PRO A 97 2.59 -6.01 1.26
C PRO A 97 2.72 -7.38 1.92
N TYR A 98 2.02 -7.63 3.03
CA TYR A 98 2.05 -8.93 3.71
C TYR A 98 1.52 -10.07 2.83
N ILE A 99 0.38 -9.86 2.15
CA ILE A 99 -0.21 -10.84 1.22
C ILE A 99 0.77 -11.17 0.09
N LEU A 100 1.42 -10.15 -0.49
CA LEU A 100 2.36 -10.33 -1.59
C LEU A 100 3.67 -11.01 -1.15
N LYS A 101 4.18 -10.66 0.03
CA LYS A 101 5.41 -11.26 0.60
C LYS A 101 5.25 -12.76 0.85
N ASN A 102 4.07 -13.18 1.31
CA ASN A 102 3.79 -14.59 1.58
C ASN A 102 3.48 -15.43 0.33
N GLN A 103 3.51 -14.84 -0.87
CA GLN A 103 3.43 -15.53 -2.17
C GLN A 103 2.28 -16.55 -2.26
N SER A 104 1.15 -16.24 -1.65
CA SER A 104 -0.04 -17.09 -1.78
C SER A 104 -0.48 -17.14 -3.24
N VAL A 105 -0.84 -18.34 -3.72
CA VAL A 105 -1.47 -18.50 -5.05
C VAL A 105 -2.75 -17.67 -5.20
N TYR A 106 -3.33 -17.25 -4.07
CA TYR A 106 -4.53 -16.42 -3.99
C TYR A 106 -4.24 -14.93 -3.74
N ALA A 107 -2.98 -14.49 -3.80
CA ALA A 107 -2.60 -13.11 -3.48
C ALA A 107 -3.37 -12.07 -4.31
N SER A 108 -3.55 -12.32 -5.61
CA SER A 108 -4.32 -11.44 -6.50
C SER A 108 -5.78 -11.33 -6.06
N MET A 109 -6.40 -12.47 -5.71
CA MET A 109 -7.79 -12.50 -5.26
C MET A 109 -7.94 -11.79 -3.91
N GLY A 110 -7.04 -12.04 -2.95
CA GLY A 110 -7.06 -11.39 -1.64
C GLY A 110 -6.99 -9.86 -1.74
N ILE A 111 -6.06 -9.35 -2.56
CA ILE A 111 -5.92 -7.89 -2.77
C ILE A 111 -7.15 -7.33 -3.49
N GLN A 112 -7.68 -8.01 -4.51
CA GLN A 112 -8.89 -7.57 -5.18
C GLN A 112 -10.09 -7.51 -4.22
N SER A 113 -10.27 -8.51 -3.37
CA SER A 113 -11.37 -8.55 -2.40
C SER A 113 -11.26 -7.43 -1.35
N LEU A 114 -10.07 -7.21 -0.80
CA LEU A 114 -9.85 -6.11 0.14
C LEU A 114 -10.03 -4.75 -0.53
N ASN A 115 -9.50 -4.55 -1.75
CA ASN A 115 -9.69 -3.30 -2.48
C ASN A 115 -11.17 -3.05 -2.83
N LEU A 116 -11.95 -4.10 -3.09
CA LEU A 116 -13.40 -3.96 -3.31
C LEU A 116 -14.10 -3.45 -2.04
N ASN A 117 -13.71 -3.95 -0.86
CA ASN A 117 -14.21 -3.44 0.41
C ASN A 117 -13.80 -1.98 0.63
N ASP A 118 -12.54 -1.63 0.35
CA ASP A 118 -12.02 -0.27 0.46
C ASP A 118 -12.80 0.70 -0.43
N ARG A 119 -13.04 0.31 -1.69
CA ARG A 119 -13.85 1.09 -2.65
C ARG A 119 -15.28 1.28 -2.14
N TYR A 120 -15.88 0.26 -1.54
CA TYR A 120 -17.22 0.37 -0.98
C TYR A 120 -17.29 1.42 0.16
N LEU A 121 -16.29 1.44 1.04
CA LEU A 121 -16.19 2.46 2.10
C LEU A 121 -16.07 3.86 1.50
N ILE A 122 -15.18 4.05 0.51
CA ILE A 122 -14.99 5.34 -0.16
C ILE A 122 -16.26 5.79 -0.90
N LEU A 123 -16.93 4.89 -1.62
CA LEU A 123 -18.19 5.20 -2.31
C LEU A 123 -19.28 5.66 -1.33
N SER A 124 -19.30 5.09 -0.13
CA SER A 124 -20.22 5.50 0.93
C SER A 124 -19.90 6.90 1.44
N LEU A 125 -18.62 7.26 1.55
CA LEU A 125 -18.17 8.61 1.90
C LEU A 125 -18.53 9.65 0.85
N VAL A 126 -18.36 9.34 -0.45
CA VAL A 126 -18.68 10.28 -1.54
C VAL A 126 -20.16 10.64 -1.56
N ARG A 127 -21.04 9.73 -1.10
CA ARG A 127 -22.50 9.96 -1.06
C ARG A 127 -22.94 10.78 0.16
N TRP A 128 -22.04 11.12 1.06
CA TRP A 128 -22.37 11.86 2.26
C TRP A 128 -22.50 13.37 1.94
N GLU A 129 -23.71 13.90 2.06
CA GLU A 129 -24.08 15.24 1.57
C GLU A 129 -23.40 16.40 2.32
N ASN A 130 -22.93 16.18 3.55
CA ASN A 130 -22.36 17.23 4.40
C ASN A 130 -20.83 17.39 4.23
N LEU A 131 -20.23 16.69 3.27
CA LEU A 131 -18.80 16.70 3.09
C LEU A 131 -18.36 17.96 2.32
N PRO A 132 -17.44 18.79 2.84
CA PRO A 132 -17.00 20.00 2.13
C PRO A 132 -16.39 19.69 0.77
N THR A 133 -16.62 20.57 -0.21
CA THR A 133 -16.22 20.37 -1.61
C THR A 133 -14.72 20.07 -1.77
N SER A 134 -13.87 20.69 -0.96
CA SER A 134 -12.42 20.45 -0.98
C SER A 134 -12.06 19.00 -0.62
N ILE A 135 -12.73 18.44 0.38
CA ILE A 135 -12.53 17.05 0.81
C ILE A 135 -13.22 16.09 -0.16
N ALA A 136 -14.38 16.45 -0.71
CA ALA A 136 -15.12 15.63 -1.66
C ALA A 136 -14.25 15.29 -2.86
N LYS A 137 -13.58 16.30 -3.41
CA LYS A 137 -12.63 16.13 -4.52
C LYS A 137 -11.46 15.22 -4.16
N SER A 138 -10.90 15.32 -2.95
CA SER A 138 -9.80 14.43 -2.52
C SER A 138 -10.27 12.98 -2.32
N ILE A 139 -11.49 12.78 -1.82
CA ILE A 139 -12.10 11.44 -1.70
C ILE A 139 -12.42 10.86 -3.08
N GLU A 140 -12.90 11.67 -4.03
CA GLU A 140 -13.11 11.25 -5.42
C GLU A 140 -11.78 10.86 -6.09
N GLN A 141 -10.71 11.61 -5.88
CA GLN A 141 -9.38 11.24 -6.36
C GLN A 141 -8.91 9.90 -5.77
N LEU A 142 -9.16 9.67 -4.47
CA LEU A 142 -8.86 8.39 -3.83
C LEU A 142 -9.69 7.26 -4.44
N ARG A 143 -11.00 7.47 -4.67
CA ARG A 143 -11.88 6.50 -5.35
C ARG A 143 -11.32 6.12 -6.72
N ASP A 144 -11.03 7.12 -7.55
CA ASP A 144 -10.57 6.92 -8.92
C ASP A 144 -9.22 6.19 -8.95
N HIS A 145 -8.35 6.46 -7.96
CA HIS A 145 -7.11 5.72 -7.78
C HIS A 145 -7.34 4.25 -7.38
N LEU A 146 -8.28 3.97 -6.47
CA LEU A 146 -8.60 2.60 -6.07
C LEU A 146 -9.24 1.77 -7.20
N ASP A 147 -9.91 2.43 -8.16
CA ASP A 147 -10.43 1.80 -9.39
C ASP A 147 -9.31 1.33 -10.33
N GLN A 148 -8.10 1.89 -10.21
CA GLN A 148 -6.95 1.63 -11.07
C GLN A 148 -5.98 0.57 -10.50
N LEU A 149 -6.50 -0.43 -9.79
CA LEU A 149 -5.69 -1.53 -9.24
C LEU A 149 -4.88 -2.22 -10.36
N PRO A 150 -3.53 -2.22 -10.32
CA PRO A 150 -2.69 -2.70 -11.41
C PRO A 150 -2.59 -4.24 -11.43
N LEU A 151 -3.57 -4.89 -12.04
CA LEU A 151 -3.66 -6.36 -12.08
C LEU A 151 -2.59 -7.03 -12.96
N ASP A 152 -1.92 -6.28 -13.83
CA ASP A 152 -0.94 -6.84 -14.76
C ASP A 152 0.34 -7.35 -14.08
N ASP A 153 0.67 -6.85 -12.89
CA ASP A 153 1.81 -7.33 -12.11
C ASP A 153 1.62 -8.80 -11.65
N PHE A 154 0.37 -9.24 -11.45
CA PHE A 154 0.07 -10.65 -11.17
C PHE A 154 0.24 -11.54 -12.40
N LYS A 155 -0.03 -11.03 -13.61
CA LYS A 155 0.12 -11.81 -14.85
C LYS A 155 1.58 -12.06 -15.20
N LYS A 156 2.46 -11.09 -14.92
CA LYS A 156 3.91 -11.18 -15.20
C LYS A 156 4.63 -12.17 -14.29
N THR A 157 4.12 -12.41 -13.09
CA THR A 157 4.74 -13.28 -12.08
C THR A 157 4.31 -14.74 -12.16
N ALA A 158 3.29 -15.06 -12.97
CA ALA A 158 2.79 -16.42 -13.18
C ALA A 158 3.51 -17.17 -14.33
N ARG A 159 4.57 -16.60 -14.92
CA ARG A 159 5.40 -17.19 -15.99
C ARG A 159 6.77 -17.56 -15.46
#